data_AF-A0AAW0DUD9-F1
#
_entry.id   AF-A0AAW0DUD9-F1
#
_cell.length_a   1.000
_cell.length_b   1.000
_cell.length_c   1.000
_cell.angle_alpha   90.00
_cell.angle_beta   90.00
_cell.angle_gamma   90.00
#
_symmetry.space_group_name_H-M   'P 1'
#
loop_
_entity.id
_entity.type
_entity.pdbx_description
1 polymer ?
#
loop_
_entity_poly.entity_id
_entity_poly.type
_entity_poly.pdbx_seq_one_letter_code
_entity_poly.pdbx_strand_id
1 'polypeptide(L)'
;MTGAAEDISIYIMNATTSLVPRTIVEPLEKYALSLGLTKLPAHLPTLVFSFFLFLFVHQVAAPLLSPIIAPTSWSKLRGSRGRNNWCIHIVSEVHALVCVPLAWKALSLSELDKDRAFGWDDRVGTLAAFSTGYFLWDTLDAIVNFEDAGFVAHGIACSAIYMMSFSYNFWGTLLDVKDQTPLVFLFVYGVGNILLNGLNWLWFLKMITALQKRFKKPNGTVSNGTSKKGSKIAKTE
;
A
#
# COMPACT_ATOMS: atom_id res chain seq x y z
N MET A 1 -23.42 -25.80 5.87
CA MET A 1 -22.42 -25.87 4.79
C MET A 1 -22.76 -24.86 3.67
N THR A 2 -22.93 -23.57 3.97
CA THR A 2 -23.48 -22.58 3.01
C THR A 2 -22.67 -21.27 2.93
N GLY A 3 -21.38 -21.25 3.27
CA GLY A 3 -20.64 -19.98 3.43
C GLY A 3 -19.42 -19.75 2.52
N ALA A 4 -18.91 -20.76 1.81
CA ALA A 4 -17.63 -20.63 1.08
C ALA A 4 -17.79 -20.02 -0.32
N ALA A 5 -18.92 -20.27 -1.00
CA ALA A 5 -19.16 -19.76 -2.36
C ALA A 5 -19.65 -18.29 -2.40
N GLU A 6 -20.09 -17.75 -1.26
CA GLU A 6 -20.57 -16.35 -1.14
C GLU A 6 -19.49 -15.39 -0.58
N ASP A 7 -18.29 -15.89 -0.27
CA ASP A 7 -17.22 -15.02 0.23
C ASP A 7 -16.59 -14.21 -0.90
N ILE A 8 -16.56 -12.88 -0.72
CA ILE A 8 -16.04 -11.94 -1.71
C ILE A 8 -14.57 -12.20 -2.06
N SER A 9 -13.77 -12.74 -1.15
CA SER A 9 -12.37 -13.10 -1.42
C SER A 9 -12.31 -14.26 -2.43
N ILE A 10 -13.15 -15.28 -2.25
CA ILE A 10 -13.24 -16.41 -3.19
C ILE A 10 -13.78 -15.94 -4.55
N TYR A 11 -14.74 -15.02 -4.57
CA TYR A 11 -15.20 -14.40 -5.81
C TYR A 11 -14.06 -13.67 -6.54
N ILE A 12 -13.27 -12.85 -5.83
CA ILE A 12 -12.11 -12.15 -6.40
C ILE A 12 -11.09 -13.16 -6.95
N MET A 13 -10.79 -14.23 -6.21
CA MET A 13 -9.87 -15.26 -6.65
C MET A 13 -10.33 -15.92 -7.95
N ASN A 14 -11.60 -16.32 -8.02
CA ASN A 14 -12.17 -16.96 -9.21
C ASN A 14 -12.23 -15.99 -10.40
N ALA A 15 -12.67 -14.75 -10.17
CA ALA A 15 -12.72 -13.72 -11.21
C ALA A 15 -11.33 -13.45 -11.79
N THR A 16 -10.33 -13.23 -10.94
CA THR A 16 -8.95 -12.98 -11.40
C THR A 16 -8.34 -14.18 -12.13
N THR A 17 -8.65 -15.41 -11.69
CA THR A 17 -8.25 -16.64 -12.39
C THR A 17 -8.84 -16.72 -13.80
N SER A 18 -10.08 -16.27 -13.99
CA SER A 18 -10.72 -16.23 -15.31
C SER A 18 -10.22 -15.10 -16.21
N LEU A 19 -9.77 -13.98 -15.62
CA LEU A 19 -9.36 -12.79 -16.34
C LEU A 19 -7.89 -12.80 -16.76
N VAL A 20 -7.02 -13.44 -15.98
CA VAL A 20 -5.57 -13.46 -16.26
C VAL A 20 -5.22 -14.67 -17.13
N PRO A 21 -4.64 -14.46 -18.33
CA PRO A 21 -4.24 -15.55 -19.21
C PRO A 21 -3.24 -16.51 -18.55
N ARG A 22 -3.49 -17.82 -18.67
CA ARG A 22 -2.61 -18.88 -18.19
C ARG A 22 -1.18 -18.78 -18.73
N THR A 23 -1.01 -18.28 -19.95
CA THR A 23 0.31 -18.07 -20.56
C THR A 23 1.20 -17.10 -19.79
N ILE A 24 0.62 -16.14 -19.06
CA ILE A 24 1.35 -15.21 -18.19
C ILE A 24 1.67 -15.89 -16.85
N VAL A 25 0.75 -16.70 -16.34
CA VAL A 25 0.82 -17.26 -14.98
C VAL A 25 1.69 -18.52 -14.91
N GLU A 26 1.62 -19.40 -15.90
CA GLU A 26 2.34 -20.70 -15.90
C GLU A 26 3.86 -20.61 -15.69
N PRO A 27 4.59 -19.66 -16.33
CA PRO A 27 6.02 -19.49 -16.05
C PRO A 27 6.28 -19.06 -14.60
N LEU A 28 5.40 -18.20 -14.07
CA LEU A 28 5.50 -17.69 -12.70
C LEU A 28 5.16 -18.76 -11.66
N GLU A 29 4.22 -19.67 -11.96
CA GLU A 29 3.89 -20.82 -11.10
C GLU A 29 5.11 -21.71 -10.89
N LYS A 30 5.82 -22.05 -11.98
CA LYS A 30 7.02 -22.88 -11.92
C LYS A 30 8.12 -22.20 -11.10
N TYR A 31 8.30 -20.91 -11.30
CA TYR A 31 9.28 -20.14 -10.55
C TYR A 31 8.91 -20.04 -9.06
N ALA A 32 7.66 -19.75 -8.74
CA ALA A 32 7.14 -19.71 -7.37
C ALA A 32 7.39 -21.04 -6.63
N LEU A 33 7.09 -22.17 -7.29
CA LEU A 33 7.36 -23.50 -6.75
C LEU A 33 8.85 -23.75 -6.53
N SER A 34 9.72 -23.27 -7.44
CA SER A 34 11.18 -23.39 -7.28
C SER A 34 11.72 -22.60 -6.08
N LEU A 35 11.04 -21.52 -5.69
CA LEU A 35 11.34 -20.72 -4.49
C LEU A 35 10.67 -21.25 -3.22
N GLY A 36 9.94 -22.38 -3.30
CA GLY A 36 9.21 -22.95 -2.17
C GLY A 36 7.93 -22.19 -1.79
N LEU A 37 7.44 -21.28 -2.65
CA LEU A 37 6.21 -20.52 -2.47
C LEU A 37 4.98 -21.37 -2.86
N THR A 38 4.81 -22.51 -2.19
CA THR A 38 3.85 -23.56 -2.57
C THR A 38 2.39 -23.12 -2.64
N LYS A 39 1.99 -22.08 -1.90
CA LYS A 39 0.63 -21.53 -1.91
C LYS A 39 0.42 -20.45 -2.95
N LEU A 40 1.51 -19.84 -3.45
CA LEU A 40 1.44 -18.72 -4.39
C LEU A 40 0.78 -19.08 -5.73
N PRO A 41 1.02 -20.26 -6.35
CA PRO A 41 0.42 -20.61 -7.64
C PRO A 41 -1.09 -20.37 -7.73
N ALA A 42 -1.85 -20.75 -6.69
CA ALA A 42 -3.30 -20.59 -6.65
C ALA A 42 -3.74 -19.11 -6.64
N HIS A 43 -2.89 -18.20 -6.17
CA HIS A 43 -3.20 -16.78 -6.03
C HIS A 43 -2.39 -15.87 -6.98
N LEU A 44 -1.55 -16.44 -7.84
CA LEU A 44 -0.79 -15.69 -8.85
C LEU A 44 -1.70 -14.86 -9.77
N PRO A 45 -2.85 -15.37 -10.27
CA PRO A 45 -3.75 -14.54 -11.05
C PRO A 45 -4.20 -13.29 -10.29
N THR A 46 -4.51 -13.41 -9.00
CA THR A 46 -4.92 -12.26 -8.17
C THR A 46 -3.77 -11.26 -7.99
N LEU A 47 -2.54 -11.74 -7.76
CA LEU A 47 -1.35 -10.89 -7.63
C LEU A 47 -1.04 -10.14 -8.93
N VAL A 48 -1.02 -10.85 -10.06
CA VAL A 48 -0.75 -10.25 -11.37
C VAL A 48 -1.84 -9.24 -11.72
N PHE A 49 -3.10 -9.63 -11.53
CA PHE A 49 -4.23 -8.74 -11.76
C PHE A 49 -4.14 -7.47 -10.90
N SER A 50 -3.85 -7.60 -9.60
CA SER A 50 -3.81 -6.44 -8.71
C SER A 50 -2.67 -5.49 -9.07
N PHE A 51 -1.48 -6.00 -9.42
CA PHE A 51 -0.38 -5.16 -9.91
C PHE A 51 -0.81 -4.30 -11.12
N PHE A 52 -1.42 -4.91 -12.13
CA PHE A 52 -1.89 -4.19 -13.31
C PHE A 52 -3.11 -3.30 -13.04
N LEU A 53 -3.98 -3.69 -12.10
CA LEU A 53 -5.08 -2.85 -11.63
C LEU A 53 -4.53 -1.55 -11.04
N PHE A 54 -3.56 -1.62 -10.14
CA PHE A 54 -3.00 -0.42 -9.51
C PHE A 54 -2.19 0.42 -10.49
N LEU A 55 -1.48 -0.21 -11.44
CA LEU A 55 -0.86 0.51 -12.55
C LEU A 55 -1.91 1.26 -13.40
N PHE A 56 -3.03 0.62 -13.73
CA PHE A 56 -4.13 1.24 -14.46
C PHE A 56 -4.79 2.36 -13.66
N VAL A 57 -5.06 2.15 -12.37
CA VAL A 57 -5.65 3.18 -11.50
C VAL A 57 -4.72 4.39 -11.44
N HIS A 58 -3.42 4.18 -11.27
CA HIS A 58 -2.43 5.25 -11.18
C HIS A 58 -2.25 6.04 -12.48
N GLN A 59 -2.05 5.33 -13.58
CA GLN A 59 -1.64 5.93 -14.85
C GLN A 59 -2.81 6.39 -15.71
N VAL A 60 -4.00 5.82 -15.51
CA VAL A 60 -5.18 6.07 -16.36
C VAL A 60 -6.36 6.57 -15.55
N ALA A 61 -6.89 5.78 -14.62
CA ALA A 61 -8.16 6.12 -13.97
C ALA A 61 -8.05 7.40 -13.11
N ALA A 62 -7.04 7.49 -12.24
CA ALA A 62 -6.86 8.62 -11.34
C ALA A 62 -6.63 9.94 -12.09
N PRO A 63 -5.73 10.04 -13.09
CA PRO A 63 -5.55 11.27 -13.87
C PRO A 63 -6.80 11.70 -14.65
N LEU A 64 -7.60 10.75 -15.15
CA LEU A 64 -8.82 11.06 -15.90
C LEU A 64 -9.98 11.48 -15.00
N LEU A 65 -10.14 10.84 -13.84
CA LEU A 65 -11.25 11.09 -12.92
C LEU A 65 -11.00 12.30 -12.00
N SER A 66 -9.75 12.56 -11.61
CA SER A 66 -9.39 13.67 -10.70
C SER A 66 -9.85 15.07 -11.15
N PRO A 67 -9.71 15.49 -12.42
CA PRO A 67 -10.24 16.78 -12.87
C PRO A 67 -11.78 16.86 -12.84
N ILE A 68 -12.48 15.72 -12.86
CA ILE A 68 -13.94 15.66 -12.85
C ILE A 68 -14.46 15.69 -11.40
N ILE A 69 -13.89 14.83 -10.55
CA ILE A 69 -14.36 14.64 -9.17
C ILE A 69 -13.84 15.75 -8.25
N ALA A 70 -12.61 16.23 -8.47
CA ALA A 70 -11.94 17.22 -7.62
C ALA A 70 -11.29 18.37 -8.43
N PRO A 71 -12.06 19.09 -9.28
CA PRO A 71 -11.53 20.07 -10.23
C PRO A 71 -10.69 21.17 -9.57
N THR A 72 -11.14 21.66 -8.41
CA THR A 72 -10.49 22.75 -7.67
C THR A 72 -9.20 22.33 -7.00
N SER A 73 -9.09 21.08 -6.54
CA SER A 73 -7.86 20.53 -5.96
C SER A 73 -6.86 20.17 -7.05
N TRP A 74 -7.32 19.49 -8.10
CA TRP A 74 -6.50 19.04 -9.21
C TRP A 74 -5.86 20.21 -9.97
N SER A 75 -6.62 21.28 -10.23
CA SER A 75 -6.11 22.49 -10.91
C SER A 75 -5.02 23.23 -10.12
N LYS A 76 -4.96 23.06 -8.80
CA LYS A 76 -3.91 23.65 -7.94
C LYS A 76 -2.61 22.84 -7.95
N LEU A 77 -2.64 21.57 -8.35
CA LEU A 77 -1.44 20.73 -8.41
C LEU A 77 -0.55 21.18 -9.56
N ARG A 78 0.67 21.59 -9.22
CA ARG A 78 1.69 22.03 -10.17
C ARG A 78 2.77 20.97 -10.33
N GLY A 79 3.18 20.74 -11.58
CA GLY A 79 4.24 19.80 -11.93
C GLY A 79 3.82 18.34 -11.90
N SER A 80 4.66 17.50 -12.54
CA SER A 80 4.41 16.05 -12.64
C SER A 80 4.40 15.39 -11.26
N ARG A 81 5.35 15.73 -10.39
CA ARG A 81 5.48 15.16 -9.04
C ARG A 81 4.26 15.39 -8.14
N GLY A 82 3.67 16.59 -8.19
CA GLY A 82 2.48 16.92 -7.40
C GLY A 82 1.25 16.11 -7.83
N ARG A 83 1.11 15.88 -9.15
CA ARG A 83 0.05 15.04 -9.71
C ARG A 83 0.30 13.56 -9.47
N ASN A 84 1.56 13.11 -9.56
CA ASN A 84 1.96 11.74 -9.23
C ASN A 84 1.55 11.40 -7.79
N ASN A 85 1.99 12.20 -6.83
CA ASN A 85 1.65 12.04 -5.42
C ASN A 85 0.14 12.01 -5.16
N TRP A 86 -0.63 12.85 -5.86
CA TRP A 86 -2.08 12.80 -5.78
C TRP A 86 -2.65 11.46 -6.28
N CYS A 87 -2.20 10.98 -7.43
CA CYS A 87 -2.65 9.72 -8.00
C CYS A 87 -2.25 8.52 -7.13
N ILE A 88 -1.04 8.51 -6.54
CA ILE A 88 -0.61 7.48 -5.59
C ILE A 88 -1.57 7.39 -4.41
N HIS A 89 -2.00 8.53 -3.84
CA HIS A 89 -2.97 8.52 -2.74
C HIS A 89 -4.33 7.94 -3.13
N ILE A 90 -4.77 8.11 -4.37
CA ILE A 90 -5.99 7.45 -4.87
C ILE A 90 -5.77 5.94 -4.94
N VAL A 91 -4.61 5.49 -5.42
CA VAL A 91 -4.27 4.07 -5.50
C VAL A 91 -4.25 3.42 -4.12
N SER A 92 -3.61 4.07 -3.14
CA SER A 92 -3.57 3.58 -1.76
C SER A 92 -4.95 3.55 -1.10
N GLU A 93 -5.82 4.52 -1.43
CA GLU A 93 -7.22 4.51 -0.96
C GLU A 93 -8.00 3.34 -1.55
N VAL A 94 -7.86 3.04 -2.84
CA VAL A 94 -8.48 1.87 -3.48
C VAL A 94 -8.00 0.57 -2.82
N HIS A 95 -6.70 0.46 -2.55
CA HIS A 95 -6.15 -0.69 -1.82
C HIS A 95 -6.78 -0.83 -0.44
N ALA A 96 -6.84 0.24 0.35
CA ALA A 96 -7.43 0.23 1.69
C ALA A 96 -8.91 -0.16 1.68
N LEU A 97 -9.70 0.38 0.74
CA LEU A 97 -11.14 0.09 0.61
C LEU A 97 -11.43 -1.38 0.28
N VAL A 98 -10.51 -2.07 -0.40
CA VAL A 98 -10.62 -3.50 -0.68
C VAL A 98 -10.06 -4.33 0.47
N CYS A 99 -8.87 -4.01 0.97
CA CYS A 99 -8.18 -4.82 1.97
C CYS A 99 -8.85 -4.79 3.34
N VAL A 100 -9.43 -3.68 3.78
CA VAL A 100 -10.05 -3.58 5.11
C VAL A 100 -11.26 -4.52 5.24
N PRO A 101 -12.24 -4.56 4.31
CA PRO A 101 -13.33 -5.53 4.37
C PRO A 101 -12.88 -7.00 4.29
N LEU A 102 -11.88 -7.29 3.44
CA LEU A 102 -11.32 -8.64 3.32
C LEU A 102 -10.64 -9.08 4.63
N ALA A 103 -9.83 -8.21 5.21
CA ALA A 103 -9.17 -8.45 6.49
C ALA A 103 -10.18 -8.63 7.62
N TRP A 104 -11.24 -7.82 7.66
CA TRP A 104 -12.30 -7.94 8.66
C TRP A 104 -12.97 -9.31 8.63
N LYS A 105 -13.27 -9.84 7.43
CA LYS A 105 -13.81 -11.19 7.27
C LYS A 105 -12.81 -12.29 7.64
N ALA A 106 -11.51 -12.04 7.43
CA ALA A 106 -10.46 -12.97 7.80
C ALA A 106 -10.31 -13.16 9.33
N LEU A 107 -10.77 -12.21 10.14
CA LEU A 107 -10.67 -12.28 11.61
C LEU A 107 -11.52 -13.39 12.25
N SER A 108 -12.55 -13.87 11.56
CA SER A 108 -13.48 -14.89 12.08
C SER A 108 -13.23 -16.29 11.49
N LEU A 109 -12.06 -16.52 10.90
CA LEU A 109 -11.76 -17.79 10.24
C LEU A 109 -11.24 -18.83 11.23
N SER A 110 -11.95 -19.96 11.31
CA SER A 110 -11.61 -21.06 12.21
C SER A 110 -10.20 -21.61 11.99
N GLU A 111 -9.69 -21.60 10.75
CA GLU A 111 -8.34 -22.08 10.43
C GLU A 111 -7.25 -21.17 11.03
N LEU A 112 -7.52 -19.87 11.13
CA LEU A 112 -6.62 -18.89 11.74
C LEU A 112 -6.74 -18.90 13.27
N ASP A 113 -7.89 -19.27 13.82
CA ASP A 113 -8.05 -19.46 15.27
C ASP A 113 -7.33 -20.71 15.77
N LYS A 114 -7.31 -21.79 14.97
CA LYS A 114 -6.58 -23.02 15.28
C LYS A 114 -5.07 -22.79 15.33
N ASP A 115 -4.56 -21.96 14.43
CA ASP A 115 -3.16 -21.57 14.40
C ASP A 115 -3.02 -20.12 13.94
N ARG A 116 -2.74 -19.23 14.89
CA ARG A 116 -2.62 -17.79 14.60
C ARG A 116 -1.37 -17.42 13.82
N ALA A 117 -0.33 -18.26 13.87
CA ALA A 117 0.93 -18.01 13.20
C ALA A 117 0.98 -18.65 11.81
N PHE A 118 0.38 -19.82 11.64
CA PHE A 118 0.53 -20.66 10.46
C PHE A 118 -0.78 -21.12 9.82
N GLY A 119 -1.91 -20.75 10.40
CA GLY A 119 -3.23 -21.03 9.85
C GLY A 119 -3.34 -20.49 8.43
N TRP A 120 -3.85 -21.34 7.53
CA TRP A 120 -4.03 -21.00 6.13
C TRP A 120 -5.48 -21.10 5.73
N ASP A 121 -5.96 -20.09 5.02
CA ASP A 121 -7.24 -20.09 4.33
C ASP A 121 -7.09 -19.29 3.02
N ASP A 122 -7.66 -19.78 1.93
CA ASP A 122 -7.51 -19.16 0.60
C ASP A 122 -8.10 -17.75 0.55
N ARG A 123 -9.00 -17.38 1.46
CA ARG A 123 -9.48 -16.00 1.62
C ARG A 123 -8.35 -15.06 2.05
N VAL A 124 -7.50 -15.53 2.97
CA VAL A 124 -6.30 -14.80 3.41
C VAL A 124 -5.25 -14.79 2.30
N GLY A 125 -5.08 -15.90 1.58
CA GLY A 125 -4.22 -15.97 0.40
C GLY A 125 -4.61 -14.96 -0.69
N THR A 126 -5.92 -14.76 -0.90
CA THR A 126 -6.44 -13.74 -1.83
C THR A 126 -6.11 -12.33 -1.36
N LEU A 127 -6.36 -12.01 -0.08
CA LEU A 127 -6.00 -10.72 0.51
C LEU A 127 -4.49 -10.46 0.41
N ALA A 128 -3.69 -11.47 0.73
CA ALA A 128 -2.24 -11.40 0.66
C ALA A 128 -1.78 -11.13 -0.77
N ALA A 129 -2.32 -11.85 -1.76
CA ALA A 129 -1.93 -11.70 -3.17
C ALA A 129 -2.33 -10.33 -3.72
N PHE A 130 -3.54 -9.87 -3.39
CA PHE A 130 -4.00 -8.53 -3.76
C PHE A 130 -3.04 -7.46 -3.21
N SER A 131 -2.64 -7.59 -1.93
CA SER A 131 -1.70 -6.69 -1.27
C SER A 131 -0.27 -6.80 -1.81
N THR A 132 0.20 -8.00 -2.16
CA THR A 132 1.51 -8.18 -2.78
C THR A 132 1.60 -7.41 -4.10
N GLY A 133 0.58 -7.52 -4.97
CA GLY A 133 0.58 -6.76 -6.22
C GLY A 133 0.54 -5.24 -6.01
N TYR A 134 -0.15 -4.76 -4.96
CA TYR A 134 -0.09 -3.35 -4.53
C TYR A 134 1.33 -2.93 -4.16
N PHE A 135 1.99 -3.63 -3.23
CA PHE A 135 3.31 -3.24 -2.75
C PHE A 135 4.40 -3.41 -3.83
N LEU A 136 4.23 -4.34 -4.77
CA LEU A 136 5.11 -4.44 -5.94
C LEU A 136 4.95 -3.22 -6.86
N TRP A 137 3.72 -2.78 -7.11
CA TRP A 137 3.47 -1.55 -7.87
C TRP A 137 3.99 -0.31 -7.12
N ASP A 138 3.74 -0.20 -5.82
CA ASP A 138 4.17 0.91 -4.96
C ASP A 138 5.70 1.03 -4.94
N THR A 139 6.39 -0.11 -4.83
CA THR A 139 7.86 -0.19 -4.94
C THR A 139 8.35 0.29 -6.29
N LEU A 140 7.72 -0.18 -7.38
CA LEU A 140 8.09 0.21 -8.73
C LEU A 140 7.92 1.72 -8.93
N ASP A 141 6.78 2.29 -8.51
CA ASP A 141 6.52 3.72 -8.63
C ASP A 141 7.53 4.55 -7.82
N ALA A 142 7.80 4.13 -6.58
CA ALA A 142 8.76 4.77 -5.70
C ALA A 142 10.19 4.81 -6.29
N ILE A 143 10.59 3.73 -6.97
CA ILE A 143 11.88 3.64 -7.66
C ILE A 143 11.89 4.53 -8.90
N VAL A 144 10.86 4.47 -9.74
CA VAL A 144 10.80 5.20 -11.02
C VAL A 144 10.73 6.71 -10.80
N ASN A 145 9.92 7.16 -9.84
CA ASN A 145 9.73 8.58 -9.55
C ASN A 145 10.69 9.11 -8.47
N PHE A 146 11.58 8.26 -7.94
CA PHE A 146 12.55 8.58 -6.89
C PHE A 146 11.94 9.44 -5.77
N GLU A 147 10.84 8.95 -5.18
CA GLU A 147 10.09 9.74 -4.18
C GLU A 147 10.91 9.95 -2.89
N ASP A 148 11.29 8.85 -2.22
CA ASP A 148 12.10 8.81 -1.00
C ASP A 148 12.69 7.41 -0.77
N ALA A 149 13.94 7.31 -0.30
CA ALA A 149 14.60 6.03 -0.07
C ALA A 149 13.91 5.18 1.02
N GLY A 150 13.32 5.83 2.04
CA GLY A 150 12.54 5.14 3.06
C GLY A 150 11.23 4.56 2.50
N PHE A 151 10.63 5.22 1.51
CA PHE A 151 9.43 4.74 0.83
C PHE A 151 9.73 3.52 -0.05
N VAL A 152 10.85 3.53 -0.78
CA VAL A 152 11.33 2.35 -1.52
C VAL A 152 11.61 1.16 -0.58
N ALA A 153 12.31 1.40 0.53
CA ALA A 153 12.61 0.35 1.50
C ALA A 153 11.33 -0.25 2.12
N HIS A 154 10.33 0.60 2.40
CA HIS A 154 9.02 0.17 2.87
C HIS A 154 8.34 -0.77 1.87
N GLY A 155 8.21 -0.36 0.60
CA GLY A 155 7.58 -1.15 -0.44
C GLY A 155 8.25 -2.51 -0.63
N ILE A 156 9.59 -2.56 -0.64
CA ILE A 156 10.37 -3.80 -0.74
C ILE A 156 10.10 -4.71 0.46
N ALA A 157 10.15 -4.16 1.68
CA ALA A 157 9.93 -4.93 2.90
C ALA A 157 8.51 -5.51 2.96
N CYS A 158 7.49 -4.70 2.63
CA CYS A 158 6.10 -5.15 2.59
C CYS A 158 5.90 -6.22 1.51
N SER A 159 6.43 -6.02 0.31
CA SER A 159 6.37 -7.02 -0.78
C SER A 159 6.99 -8.35 -0.34
N ALA A 160 8.15 -8.31 0.32
CA ALA A 160 8.82 -9.50 0.82
C ALA A 160 7.98 -10.23 1.88
N ILE A 161 7.44 -9.51 2.87
CA ILE A 161 6.63 -10.10 3.94
C ILE A 161 5.39 -10.80 3.38
N TYR A 162 4.63 -10.14 2.50
CA TYR A 162 3.44 -10.74 1.90
C TYR A 162 3.79 -11.90 0.95
N MET A 163 4.93 -11.84 0.25
CA MET A 163 5.39 -12.95 -0.59
C MET A 163 5.78 -14.17 0.25
N MET A 164 6.44 -13.97 1.39
CA MET A 164 6.83 -15.05 2.31
C MET A 164 5.62 -15.76 2.93
N SER A 165 4.47 -15.08 3.05
CA SER A 165 3.22 -15.70 3.51
C SER A 165 2.78 -16.91 2.67
N PHE A 166 3.24 -17.04 1.43
CA PHE A 166 2.90 -18.15 0.53
C PHE A 166 3.84 -19.37 0.61
N SER A 167 4.88 -19.33 1.44
CA SER A 167 5.83 -20.43 1.59
C SER A 167 5.39 -21.44 2.64
N TYR A 168 5.46 -22.75 2.33
CA TYR A 168 5.25 -23.82 3.33
C TYR A 168 6.50 -24.01 4.20
N ASN A 169 7.69 -23.96 3.57
CA ASN A 169 8.96 -24.28 4.22
C ASN A 169 9.51 -23.17 5.11
N PHE A 170 9.22 -21.89 4.81
CA PHE A 170 9.63 -20.78 5.67
C PHE A 170 9.08 -20.96 7.09
N TRP A 171 7.79 -21.28 7.14
CA TRP A 171 7.06 -21.48 8.38
C TRP A 171 7.33 -22.84 9.02
N GLY A 172 7.45 -23.92 8.23
CA GLY A 172 7.88 -25.23 8.72
C GLY A 172 9.29 -25.22 9.36
N THR A 173 10.24 -24.48 8.79
CA THR A 173 11.58 -24.28 9.37
C THR A 173 11.55 -23.37 10.59
N LEU A 174 10.63 -22.41 10.65
CA LEU A 174 10.36 -21.60 11.85
C LEU A 174 9.74 -22.45 12.99
N LEU A 175 8.93 -23.44 12.62
CA LEU A 175 8.25 -24.39 13.51
C LEU A 175 9.15 -25.51 14.02
N ASP A 176 10.01 -26.10 13.19
CA ASP A 176 10.97 -27.13 13.60
C ASP A 176 11.99 -26.58 14.60
N VAL A 177 12.23 -25.27 14.54
CA VAL A 177 13.10 -24.55 15.46
C VAL A 177 12.27 -23.84 16.55
N LYS A 178 10.94 -24.00 16.63
CA LYS A 178 10.08 -23.30 17.62
C LYS A 178 10.45 -23.62 19.07
N ASP A 179 10.80 -24.88 19.35
CA ASP A 179 11.19 -25.32 20.70
C ASP A 179 12.69 -25.04 20.97
N GLN A 180 13.44 -24.66 19.93
CA GLN A 180 14.82 -24.18 19.98
C GLN A 180 14.91 -22.67 19.67
N THR A 181 13.79 -21.92 19.62
CA THR A 181 13.80 -20.58 19.05
C THR A 181 14.69 -19.69 19.91
N PRO A 182 15.84 -19.22 19.39
CA PRO A 182 16.65 -18.27 20.13
C PRO A 182 15.83 -16.98 20.27
N LEU A 183 16.12 -16.18 21.30
CA LEU A 183 15.62 -14.81 21.49
C LEU A 183 15.50 -14.03 20.17
N VAL A 184 16.35 -14.33 19.18
CA VAL A 184 16.35 -13.85 17.79
C VAL A 184 14.98 -13.86 17.10
N PHE A 185 14.12 -14.89 17.20
CA PHE A 185 12.83 -14.84 16.48
C PHE A 185 11.81 -13.92 17.15
N LEU A 186 11.74 -13.91 18.49
CA LEU A 186 11.01 -12.91 19.25
C LEU A 186 11.57 -11.51 18.98
N PHE A 187 12.88 -11.40 18.77
CA PHE A 187 13.55 -10.16 18.39
C PHE A 187 13.21 -9.77 16.95
N VAL A 188 13.23 -10.67 15.96
CA VAL A 188 12.93 -10.32 14.56
C VAL A 188 11.46 -10.04 14.36
N TYR A 189 10.55 -10.81 14.95
CA TYR A 189 9.12 -10.51 14.91
C TYR A 189 8.75 -9.34 15.80
N GLY A 190 9.36 -9.22 16.99
CA GLY A 190 9.11 -8.12 17.93
C GLY A 190 9.69 -6.82 17.42
N VAL A 191 10.97 -6.78 17.04
CA VAL A 191 11.61 -5.64 16.37
C VAL A 191 10.96 -5.40 15.03
N GLY A 192 10.65 -6.42 14.23
CA GLY A 192 9.90 -6.27 12.98
C GLY A 192 8.56 -5.58 13.21
N ASN A 193 7.75 -6.06 14.16
CA ASN A 193 6.49 -5.41 14.53
C ASN A 193 6.69 -4.02 15.14
N ILE A 194 7.71 -3.80 15.97
CA ILE A 194 8.00 -2.50 16.58
C ILE A 194 8.48 -1.52 15.51
N LEU A 195 9.28 -1.96 14.55
CA LEU A 195 9.76 -1.16 13.43
C LEU A 195 8.64 -0.90 12.45
N LEU A 196 7.82 -1.88 12.08
CA LEU A 196 6.66 -1.70 11.20
C LEU A 196 5.62 -0.81 11.85
N ASN A 197 5.26 -1.05 13.12
CA ASN A 197 4.35 -0.16 13.85
C ASN A 197 4.98 1.20 14.12
N GLY A 198 6.29 1.28 14.34
CA GLY A 198 7.04 2.52 14.51
C GLY A 198 7.11 3.33 13.23
N LEU A 199 7.35 2.69 12.09
CA LEU A 199 7.24 3.27 10.76
C LEU A 199 5.80 3.75 10.53
N ASN A 200 4.80 2.91 10.79
CA ASN A 200 3.40 3.31 10.71
C ASN A 200 3.10 4.52 11.60
N TRP A 201 3.66 4.59 12.81
CA TRP A 201 3.53 5.74 13.71
C TRP A 201 4.24 6.98 13.16
N LEU A 202 5.45 6.84 12.61
CA LEU A 202 6.17 7.94 11.96
C LEU A 202 5.42 8.48 10.74
N TRP A 203 4.87 7.59 9.92
CA TRP A 203 4.03 7.94 8.77
C TRP A 203 2.72 8.59 9.21
N PHE A 204 2.11 8.10 10.28
CA PHE A 204 0.92 8.69 10.89
C PHE A 204 1.22 10.09 11.45
N LEU A 205 2.35 10.30 12.11
CA LEU A 205 2.80 11.63 12.55
C LEU A 205 3.08 12.56 11.36
N LYS A 206 3.67 12.04 10.27
CA LYS A 206 3.84 12.81 9.02
C LYS A 206 2.48 13.18 8.42
N MET A 207 1.48 12.28 8.44
CA MET A 207 0.10 12.57 8.03
C MET A 207 -0.56 13.64 8.91
N ILE A 208 -0.49 13.51 10.24
CA ILE A 208 -1.01 14.52 11.19
C ILE A 208 -0.33 15.85 10.95
N THR A 209 0.99 15.88 10.79
CA THR A 209 1.74 17.12 10.53
C THR A 209 1.30 17.75 9.20
N ALA A 210 1.08 16.95 8.17
CA ALA A 210 0.55 17.42 6.89
C ALA A 210 -0.88 17.97 7.02
N LEU A 211 -1.74 17.34 7.83
CA LEU A 211 -3.09 17.83 8.14
C LEU A 211 -3.04 19.13 8.96
N GLN A 212 -2.24 19.19 10.02
CA GLN A 212 -2.05 20.38 10.85
C GLN A 212 -1.56 21.58 10.04
N LYS A 213 -0.63 21.35 9.09
CA LYS A 213 -0.19 22.39 8.14
C LYS A 213 -1.31 22.92 7.25
N ARG A 214 -2.34 22.11 6.94
CA ARG A 214 -3.51 22.54 6.16
C ARG A 214 -4.50 23.39 6.98
N PHE A 215 -4.53 23.21 8.30
CA PHE A 215 -5.44 23.92 9.20
C PHE A 215 -4.82 25.15 9.87
N LYS A 216 -3.50 25.24 9.98
CA LYS A 216 -2.82 26.50 10.34
C LYS A 216 -3.00 27.49 9.19
N LYS A 217 -4.01 28.37 9.26
CA LYS A 217 -4.10 29.57 8.41
C LYS A 217 -2.77 30.33 8.51
N PRO A 218 -2.24 30.91 7.41
CA PRO A 218 -1.16 31.87 7.54
C PRO A 218 -1.71 33.03 8.37
N ASN A 219 -1.15 33.25 9.55
CA ASN A 219 -1.42 34.47 10.31
C ASN A 219 -1.15 35.63 9.36
N GLY A 220 -2.14 36.52 9.27
CA GLY A 220 -2.20 37.58 8.27
C GLY A 220 -0.86 38.27 8.07
N THR A 221 -0.56 38.53 6.80
CA THR A 221 0.30 39.63 6.39
C THR A 221 -0.01 40.85 7.24
N VAL A 222 0.88 41.19 8.17
CA VAL A 222 0.98 42.58 8.63
C VAL A 222 1.59 43.34 7.45
N SER A 223 0.72 43.78 6.54
CA SER A 223 1.02 44.91 5.68
C SER A 223 1.12 46.13 6.61
N ASN A 224 2.34 46.53 6.96
CA ASN A 224 2.56 47.84 7.56
C ASN A 224 2.40 48.90 6.46
N GLY A 225 1.14 49.20 6.15
CA GLY A 225 0.73 50.38 5.42
C GLY A 225 0.36 51.51 6.38
N THR A 226 1.35 52.28 6.84
CA THR A 226 1.20 53.62 7.40
C THR A 226 2.52 54.35 7.14
N SER A 227 2.64 55.51 6.51
CA SER A 227 1.71 56.63 6.37
C SER A 227 2.13 57.53 5.19
N LYS A 228 1.14 58.10 4.49
CA LYS A 228 1.32 59.29 3.64
C LYS A 228 1.92 60.41 4.49
N LYS A 229 3.04 60.98 4.07
CA LYS A 229 3.36 62.38 4.37
C LYS A 229 3.89 63.05 3.10
N GLY A 230 3.00 63.75 2.43
CA GLY A 230 3.40 64.74 1.44
C GLY A 230 4.17 65.86 2.15
N SER A 231 5.37 66.18 1.65
CA SER A 231 6.07 67.40 2.00
C SER A 231 6.42 68.14 0.72
N LYS A 232 5.61 69.17 0.47
CA LYS A 232 5.90 70.48 -0.12
C LYS A 232 7.06 70.61 -1.10
N ILE A 233 6.64 71.01 -2.30
CA ILE A 233 7.29 71.97 -3.20
C ILE A 233 8.06 73.06 -2.43
N ALA A 234 9.32 73.27 -2.80
CA ALA A 234 9.98 74.57 -2.72
C ALA A 234 10.87 74.76 -3.97
N LYS A 235 10.55 75.80 -4.75
CA LYS A 235 11.39 76.42 -5.79
C LYS A 235 12.51 77.21 -5.12
N THR A 236 13.68 77.28 -5.80
CA THR A 236 14.69 78.36 -5.92
C THR A 236 16.00 77.66 -6.27
N GLU A 237 16.85 78.07 -7.20
CA GLU A 237 16.96 79.18 -8.15
C GLU A 237 17.94 78.71 -9.24
#